data_AF-A0A1M5CH56-F1
#
_entry.id   AF-A0A1M5CH56-F1
#
_cell.length_a   1.000
_cell.length_b   1.000
_cell.length_c   1.000
_cell.angle_alpha   90.00
_cell.angle_beta   90.00
_cell.angle_gamma   90.00
#
_symmetry.space_group_name_H-M   'P 1'
#
loop_
_entity.id
_entity.type
_entity.pdbx_description
1 polymer ?
#
loop_
_entity_poly.entity_id
_entity_poly.type
_entity_poly.pdbx_seq_one_letter_code
_entity_poly.pdbx_strand_id
1 'polypeptide(L)'
;MTDRTTDPLALRHGPLIAQIWGQIAEARNAARQSPTQDRATFWLRRIRHLRRQVLTAHKLEMTRHDASTPAIDGWFQPVTSTLDRAEAHFAAHLAATALAQNQKTAAAR
;
A
#
# COMPACT_ATOMS: atom_id res chain seq x y z
N MET A 1 23.26 -5.27 13.42
CA MET A 1 22.99 -5.65 12.01
C MET A 1 22.50 -7.08 12.03
N THR A 2 21.22 -7.32 11.76
CA THR A 2 20.68 -8.68 11.57
C THR A 2 21.10 -9.19 10.20
N ASP A 3 21.75 -10.34 10.18
CA ASP A 3 22.16 -11.00 8.95
C ASP A 3 20.91 -11.45 8.18
N ARG A 4 20.70 -10.88 7.00
CA ARG A 4 19.51 -11.11 6.17
C ARG A 4 19.43 -12.54 5.62
N THR A 5 20.52 -13.31 5.73
CA THR A 5 20.56 -14.71 5.31
C THR A 5 20.03 -15.68 6.37
N THR A 6 19.89 -15.22 7.62
CA THR A 6 19.40 -16.03 8.75
C THR A 6 18.15 -15.48 9.43
N ASP A 7 17.73 -14.24 9.11
CA ASP A 7 16.47 -13.68 9.61
C ASP A 7 15.26 -14.44 9.04
N PRO A 8 14.48 -15.17 9.87
CA PRO A 8 13.35 -15.96 9.41
C PRO A 8 12.25 -15.10 8.79
N LEU A 9 12.11 -13.84 9.18
CA LEU A 9 11.16 -12.90 8.57
C LEU A 9 11.61 -12.54 7.15
N ALA A 10 12.91 -12.29 6.96
CA ALA A 10 13.48 -11.99 5.66
C ALA A 10 13.37 -13.16 4.68
N LEU A 11 13.61 -14.40 5.14
CA LEU A 11 13.48 -15.60 4.31
C LEU A 11 12.03 -15.85 3.88
N ARG A 12 11.07 -15.67 4.79
CA ARG A 12 9.65 -15.95 4.50
C ARG A 12 8.96 -14.86 3.69
N HIS A 13 9.23 -13.59 4.00
CA HIS A 13 8.45 -12.46 3.49
C HIS A 13 9.28 -11.49 2.66
N GLY A 14 10.60 -11.68 2.55
CA GLY A 14 11.50 -10.88 1.72
C GLY A 14 10.98 -10.65 0.31
N PRO A 15 10.64 -11.72 -0.43
CA PRO A 15 10.10 -11.60 -1.79
C PRO A 15 8.80 -10.79 -1.85
N LEU A 16 7.87 -11.03 -0.92
CA LEU A 16 6.58 -10.34 -0.87
C LEU A 16 6.78 -8.84 -0.60
N ILE A 17 7.57 -8.47 0.42
CA ILE A 17 7.82 -7.07 0.75
C ILE A 17 8.57 -6.37 -0.38
N ALA A 18 9.54 -7.01 -1.01
CA ALA A 18 10.24 -6.44 -2.17
C ALA A 18 9.27 -6.15 -3.33
N GLN A 19 8.37 -7.09 -3.64
CA GLN A 19 7.35 -6.89 -4.67
C GLN A 19 6.42 -5.71 -4.33
N ILE A 20 5.98 -5.62 -3.07
CA ILE A 20 5.09 -4.54 -2.62
C ILE A 20 5.80 -3.19 -2.72
N TRP A 21 7.07 -3.09 -2.34
CA TRP A 21 7.85 -1.86 -2.53
C TRP A 21 7.95 -1.44 -3.99
N GLY A 22 8.12 -2.39 -4.91
CA GLY A 22 8.04 -2.12 -6.35
C GLY A 22 6.69 -1.52 -6.76
N GLN A 23 5.59 -2.11 -6.30
CA GLN A 23 4.24 -1.59 -6.57
C GLN A 23 3.97 -0.22 -5.95
N ILE A 24 4.51 0.05 -4.76
CA ILE A 24 4.45 1.38 -4.12
C ILE A 24 5.22 2.40 -4.95
N ALA A 25 6.39 2.05 -5.49
CA ALA A 25 7.18 2.92 -6.34
C ALA A 25 6.42 3.26 -7.65
N GLU A 26 5.80 2.27 -8.29
CA GLU A 26 4.95 2.47 -9.46
C GLU A 26 3.73 3.35 -9.16
N ALA A 27 3.05 3.10 -8.03
CA ALA A 27 1.92 3.91 -7.59
C ALA A 27 2.33 5.37 -7.34
N ARG A 28 3.50 5.60 -6.72
CA ARG A 28 4.05 6.94 -6.52
C ARG A 28 4.33 7.64 -7.85
N ASN A 29 4.89 6.94 -8.82
CA ASN A 29 5.13 7.50 -10.15
C ASN A 29 3.82 7.86 -10.85
N ALA A 30 2.80 7.01 -10.74
CA ALA A 30 1.48 7.32 -11.29
C ALA A 30 0.82 8.53 -10.62
N ALA A 31 0.94 8.66 -9.29
CA ALA A 31 0.43 9.80 -8.53
C ALA A 31 1.06 11.13 -8.98
N ARG A 32 2.36 11.14 -9.29
CA ARG A 32 3.08 12.33 -9.80
C ARG A 32 2.64 12.77 -11.18
N GLN A 33 2.06 11.87 -11.98
CA GLN A 33 1.66 12.14 -13.37
C GLN A 33 0.22 12.65 -13.49
N SER A 34 -0.42 13.08 -12.38
CA SER A 34 -1.84 13.49 -12.37
C SER A 34 -2.74 12.42 -13.01
N PRO A 35 -2.91 11.26 -12.37
CA PRO A 35 -3.50 10.10 -13.01
C PRO A 35 -4.94 10.35 -13.43
N THR A 36 -5.34 9.73 -14.54
CA THR A 36 -6.75 9.67 -14.94
C THR A 36 -7.59 8.97 -13.87
N GLN A 37 -8.90 9.19 -13.89
CA GLN A 37 -9.84 8.57 -12.93
C GLN A 37 -9.73 7.03 -12.94
N ASP A 38 -9.61 6.41 -14.10
CA ASP A 38 -9.46 4.96 -14.22
C ASP A 38 -8.14 4.47 -13.61
N ARG A 39 -7.04 5.19 -13.88
CA ARG A 39 -5.72 4.84 -13.35
C ARG A 39 -5.67 5.02 -11.83
N ALA A 40 -6.29 6.07 -11.30
CA ALA A 40 -6.42 6.27 -9.86
C ALA A 40 -7.30 5.18 -9.21
N THR A 41 -8.39 4.77 -9.86
CA THR A 41 -9.27 3.68 -9.39
C THR A 41 -8.53 2.34 -9.38
N PHE A 42 -7.77 2.04 -10.43
CA PHE A 42 -6.91 0.87 -10.50
C PHE A 42 -5.93 0.83 -9.32
N TRP A 43 -5.19 1.93 -9.10
CA TRP A 43 -4.22 1.99 -8.02
C TRP A 43 -4.86 1.88 -6.64
N LEU A 44 -6.01 2.51 -6.42
CA LEU A 44 -6.75 2.38 -5.16
C LEU A 44 -7.11 0.92 -4.87
N ARG A 45 -7.65 0.19 -5.87
CA ARG A 45 -7.97 -1.24 -5.73
C ARG A 45 -6.72 -2.08 -5.47
N ARG A 46 -5.64 -1.79 -6.20
CA ARG A 46 -4.35 -2.50 -6.07
C ARG A 46 -3.75 -2.31 -4.69
N ILE A 47 -3.67 -1.07 -4.20
CA ILE A 47 -3.12 -0.75 -2.87
C ILE A 47 -3.92 -1.43 -1.77
N ARG A 48 -5.27 -1.39 -1.83
CA ARG A 48 -6.13 -2.11 -0.87
C ARG A 48 -5.89 -3.62 -0.87
N HIS A 49 -5.65 -4.20 -2.05
CA HIS A 49 -5.32 -5.62 -2.16
C HIS A 49 -3.96 -5.93 -1.52
N LEU A 50 -2.91 -5.16 -1.85
CA LEU A 50 -1.58 -5.33 -1.25
C LEU A 50 -1.63 -5.16 0.28
N ARG A 51 -2.39 -4.17 0.78
CA ARG A 51 -2.60 -3.94 2.21
C ARG A 51 -3.19 -5.18 2.90
N ARG A 52 -4.20 -5.80 2.29
CA ARG A 52 -4.76 -7.06 2.82
C ARG A 52 -3.74 -8.19 2.84
N GLN A 53 -2.90 -8.32 1.81
CA GLN A 53 -1.84 -9.33 1.78
C GLN A 53 -0.84 -9.13 2.93
N VAL A 54 -0.40 -7.88 3.15
CA VAL A 54 0.51 -7.52 4.25
C VAL A 54 -0.11 -7.82 5.61
N LEU A 55 -1.37 -7.44 5.84
CA LEU A 55 -2.05 -7.71 7.10
C LEU A 55 -2.26 -9.20 7.36
N THR A 56 -2.57 -9.98 6.31
CA THR A 56 -2.67 -11.44 6.43
C THR A 56 -1.31 -12.04 6.79
N ALA A 57 -0.22 -11.62 6.13
CA ALA A 57 1.12 -12.08 6.43
C ALA A 57 1.56 -11.71 7.86
N HIS A 58 1.30 -10.47 8.28
CA HIS A 58 1.55 -9.99 9.65
C HIS A 58 0.79 -10.82 10.69
N LYS A 59 -0.50 -11.06 10.47
CA LYS A 59 -1.32 -11.91 11.36
C LYS A 59 -0.77 -13.33 11.44
N LEU A 60 -0.35 -13.91 10.32
CA LEU A 60 0.26 -15.25 10.31
C LEU A 60 1.57 -15.27 11.11
N GLU A 61 2.43 -14.25 10.99
CA GLU A 61 3.65 -14.16 11.80
C GLU A 61 3.36 -13.96 13.28
N MET A 62 2.33 -13.20 13.65
CA MET A 62 1.92 -13.04 15.05
C MET A 62 1.44 -14.35 15.70
N THR A 63 1.09 -15.37 14.91
CA THR A 63 0.78 -16.71 15.43
C THR A 63 2.02 -17.58 15.62
N ARG A 64 3.19 -17.14 15.16
CA ARG A 64 4.46 -17.84 15.33
C ARG A 64 5.17 -17.33 16.58
N HIS A 65 5.83 -18.24 17.29
CA HIS A 65 6.57 -17.93 18.52
C HIS A 65 8.08 -17.78 18.29
N ASP A 66 8.53 -17.68 17.03
CA ASP A 66 9.94 -17.62 16.63
C ASP A 66 10.49 -16.19 16.50
N ALA A 67 9.63 -15.17 16.56
CA ALA A 67 10.01 -13.76 16.56
C ALA A 67 9.21 -12.97 17.62
N SER A 68 9.81 -11.91 18.17
CA SER A 68 9.11 -11.03 19.09
C SER A 68 8.13 -10.12 18.35
N THR A 69 7.03 -9.72 19.00
CA THR A 69 6.05 -8.77 18.45
C THR A 69 6.71 -7.49 17.91
N PRO A 70 7.68 -6.84 18.62
CA PRO A 70 8.36 -5.67 18.07
C PRO A 70 9.18 -5.95 16.80
N ALA A 71 9.78 -7.14 16.68
CA ALA A 71 10.52 -7.53 15.49
C ALA A 71 9.57 -7.73 14.29
N ILE A 72 8.43 -8.40 14.51
CA ILE A 72 7.39 -8.57 13.51
C ILE A 72 6.85 -7.20 13.09
N ASP A 73 6.45 -6.36 14.04
CA ASP A 73 5.94 -5.01 13.76
C ASP A 73 6.95 -4.14 13.01
N GLY A 74 8.22 -4.17 13.40
CA GLY A 74 9.28 -3.43 12.71
C GLY A 74 9.42 -3.80 11.23
N TRP A 75 9.03 -5.03 10.88
CA TRP A 75 9.06 -5.55 9.51
C TRP A 75 7.85 -5.13 8.67
N PHE A 76 6.65 -5.18 9.25
CA PHE A 76 5.40 -4.95 8.51
C PHE A 76 4.88 -3.50 8.59
N GLN A 77 5.11 -2.78 9.70
CA GLN A 77 4.60 -1.41 9.92
C GLN A 77 5.01 -0.40 8.84
N PRO A 78 6.27 -0.35 8.38
CA PRO A 78 6.67 0.60 7.35
C PRO A 78 5.90 0.42 6.03
N VAL A 79 5.64 -0.84 5.65
CA VAL A 79 4.91 -1.17 4.43
C VAL A 79 3.44 -0.81 4.60
N THR A 80 2.80 -1.23 5.69
CA THR A 80 1.39 -0.92 5.96
C THR A 80 1.15 0.58 6.03
N SER A 81 1.98 1.34 6.76
CA SER A 81 1.86 2.81 6.85
C SER A 81 2.00 3.48 5.48
N THR A 82 2.88 2.96 4.61
CA THR A 82 3.05 3.53 3.27
C THR A 82 1.85 3.22 2.37
N LEU A 83 1.30 2.01 2.46
CA LEU A 83 0.09 1.63 1.75
C LEU A 83 -1.12 2.46 2.21
N ASP A 84 -1.25 2.73 3.51
CA ASP A 84 -2.31 3.57 4.06
C ASP A 84 -2.26 5.00 3.49
N ARG A 85 -1.07 5.60 3.42
CA ARG A 85 -0.88 6.93 2.81
C ARG A 85 -1.21 6.92 1.32
N ALA A 86 -0.79 5.88 0.61
CA ALA A 86 -1.07 5.75 -0.81
C ALA A 86 -2.58 5.58 -1.06
N GLU A 87 -3.26 4.76 -0.25
CA GLU A 87 -4.72 4.60 -0.30
C GLU A 87 -5.44 5.94 -0.11
N ALA A 88 -5.08 6.67 0.95
CA ALA A 88 -5.67 7.98 1.25
C ALA A 88 -5.46 8.97 0.08
N HIS A 89 -4.28 8.96 -0.54
CA HIS A 89 -3.99 9.83 -1.68
C HIS A 89 -4.89 9.55 -2.89
N PHE A 90 -5.00 8.29 -3.33
CA PHE A 90 -5.84 7.97 -4.49
C PHE A 90 -7.34 8.13 -4.18
N ALA A 91 -7.77 7.85 -2.96
CA ALA A 91 -9.14 8.13 -2.52
C ALA A 91 -9.47 9.63 -2.59
N ALA A 92 -8.57 10.49 -2.09
CA ALA A 92 -8.72 11.94 -2.15
C ALA A 92 -8.74 12.46 -3.60
N HIS A 93 -7.87 11.93 -4.47
CA HIS A 93 -7.85 12.29 -5.89
C HIS A 93 -9.17 11.99 -6.61
N LEU A 94 -9.74 10.80 -6.36
CA LEU A 94 -11.03 10.42 -6.93
C LEU A 94 -12.18 11.29 -6.39
N ALA A 95 -12.17 11.59 -5.09
CA ALA A 95 -13.18 12.47 -4.49
C ALA A 95 -13.12 13.89 -5.08
N ALA A 96 -11.91 14.46 -5.23
CA ALA A 96 -11.72 15.77 -5.85
C ALA A 96 -12.19 15.79 -7.31
N THR A 97 -11.92 14.72 -8.06
CA THR A 97 -12.34 14.59 -9.47
C THR A 97 -13.87 14.55 -9.59
N ALA A 98 -14.55 13.79 -8.72
CA ALA A 98 -16.01 13.70 -8.70
C ALA A 98 -16.66 15.05 -8.34
N LEU A 99 -16.09 15.78 -7.36
CA LEU A 99 -16.57 17.12 -6.99
C LEU A 99 -16.45 18.11 -8.16
N ALA A 100 -15.31 18.13 -8.85
CA ALA A 100 -15.09 19.00 -10.01
C ALA A 100 -16.03 18.68 -11.18
N GLN A 101 -16.35 17.40 -11.40
CA GLN A 101 -17.35 16.99 -12.40
C GLN A 101 -18.75 17.51 -12.05
N ASN A 102 -19.19 17.35 -10.79
CA ASN A 102 -20.50 17.80 -10.33
C ASN A 102 -20.69 19.32 -10.42
N GLN A 103 -19.64 20.10 -10.14
CA GLN A 103 -19.68 21.56 -10.28
C GLN A 103 -19.84 22.01 -11.73
N LYS A 104 -19.15 21.33 -12.67
CA LYS A 104 -19.28 21.63 -14.11
C LYS A 104 -20.68 21.33 -14.64
N THR A 105 -21.29 20.21 -14.25
CA THR A 105 -22.67 19.88 -14.63
C THR A 105 -23.70 20.80 -14.01
N ALA A 106 -23.46 21.29 -12.79
CA ALA A 106 -24.34 22.28 -12.15
C ALA A 106 -24.27 23.66 -12.80
N ALA A 107 -23.08 24.10 -13.24
CA ALA A 107 -22.88 25.40 -13.91
C ALA A 107 -23.32 25.41 -15.38
N ALA A 108 -23.52 24.25 -16.00
CA ALA A 108 -24.00 24.10 -17.38
C ALA A 108 -25.53 23.98 -17.50
N ARG A 109 -26.25 24.06 -16.38
CA ARG A 109 -27.71 24.09 -16.29
C ARG A 109 -28.18 25.51 -15.98
#